data_AF-A0AA39K3X1-F1
#
_entry.id   AF-A0AA39K3X1-F1
#
_cell.length_a   1.000
_cell.length_b   1.000
_cell.length_c   1.000
_cell.angle_alpha   90.00
_cell.angle_beta   90.00
_cell.angle_gamma   90.00
#
_symmetry.space_group_name_H-M   'P 1'
#
loop_
_entity.id
_entity.type
_entity.pdbx_description
1 polymer ?
#
loop_
_entity_poly.entity_id
_entity_poly.type
_entity_poly.pdbx_seq_one_letter_code
_entity_poly.pdbx_strand_id
1 'polypeptide(L)'
;MSLPFLFHSLDVGPRLSARKLHICRLYDVLELSLSRNELTRARKAWAILARCKEIHWTTMWTTAVRVLGDETFDEHDSSKKIAFLHEMMLQLPDKRETILKEIILRNIMAGQFRKALDELELYLPSFPYQDDPVLHNYAGLLSLYLSQSSINGVDDGMLPFDVFQA
;
A
#
# COMPACT_ATOMS: atom_id res chain seq x y z
N MET A 1 12.97 4.94 -2.02
CA MET A 1 13.97 5.60 -1.15
C MET A 1 14.01 4.89 0.18
N SER A 2 15.05 4.11 0.41
CA SER A 2 15.33 3.40 1.66
C SER A 2 15.74 4.42 2.73
N LEU A 3 14.88 4.61 3.73
CA LEU A 3 15.15 5.46 4.89
C LEU A 3 16.13 4.71 5.84
N PRO A 4 17.33 5.23 6.15
CA PRO A 4 18.21 4.65 7.17
C PRO A 4 17.74 5.11 8.56
N PHE A 5 16.70 4.49 9.11
CA PHE A 5 15.99 5.04 10.29
C PHE A 5 15.97 4.15 11.52
N LEU A 6 16.49 2.93 11.47
CA LEU A 6 16.56 2.08 12.66
C LEU A 6 17.60 2.62 13.64
N PHE A 7 17.16 2.92 14.86
CA PHE A 7 17.98 3.34 15.99
C PHE A 7 18.54 4.75 15.91
N HIS A 8 17.87 5.67 15.21
CA HIS A 8 18.27 7.08 15.25
C HIS A 8 18.25 7.63 16.69
N SER A 9 17.45 7.06 17.60
CA SER A 9 17.47 7.39 19.02
C SER A 9 18.82 7.14 19.73
N LEU A 10 19.68 6.28 19.18
CA LEU A 10 21.02 5.98 19.70
C LEU A 10 22.08 6.99 19.19
N ASP A 11 21.87 7.56 18.00
CA ASP A 11 22.80 8.49 17.36
C ASP A 11 22.60 9.95 17.75
N VAL A 12 21.54 10.27 18.53
CA VAL A 12 21.24 11.68 18.79
C VAL A 12 22.07 12.27 19.93
N GLY A 13 22.80 13.33 19.58
CA GLY A 13 23.60 14.09 20.53
C GLY A 13 22.81 14.71 21.70
N PRO A 14 23.51 15.15 22.76
CA PRO A 14 22.95 15.47 24.09
C PRO A 14 22.01 16.68 24.17
N ARG A 15 21.56 17.26 23.04
CA ARG A 15 20.77 18.50 22.97
C ARG A 15 19.35 18.33 22.42
N LEU A 16 18.81 17.11 22.43
CA LEU A 16 17.40 16.90 22.08
C LEU A 16 16.45 17.29 23.21
N SER A 17 15.29 17.86 22.84
CA SER A 17 14.16 17.92 23.76
C SER A 17 13.60 16.52 24.03
N ALA A 18 13.09 16.28 25.24
CA ALA A 18 12.45 15.02 25.61
C ALA A 18 11.38 14.60 24.59
N ARG A 19 10.63 15.58 24.06
CA ARG A 19 9.62 15.37 23.01
C ARG A 19 10.20 14.77 21.73
N LYS A 20 11.31 15.32 21.22
CA LYS A 20 11.94 14.81 19.99
C LYS A 20 12.50 13.40 20.21
N LEU A 21 13.06 13.12 21.39
CA LEU A 21 13.51 11.78 21.76
C LEU A 21 12.34 10.77 21.80
N HIS A 22 11.19 11.14 22.36
CA HIS A 22 10.00 10.29 22.36
C HIS A 22 9.49 10.01 20.94
N ILE A 23 9.50 11.01 20.06
CA ILE A 23 9.12 10.82 18.65
C ILE A 23 10.08 9.85 17.97
N CYS A 24 11.40 10.02 18.12
CA CYS A 24 12.39 9.09 17.56
C CYS A 24 12.19 7.65 18.06
N ARG A 25 11.99 7.47 19.37
CA ARG A 25 11.72 6.14 19.95
C ARG A 25 10.42 5.54 19.42
N LEU A 26 9.41 6.36 19.17
CA LEU A 26 8.13 5.89 18.65
C LEU A 26 8.25 5.45 17.18
N TYR A 27 9.10 6.12 16.39
CA TYR A 27 9.53 5.64 15.07
C TYR A 27 10.26 4.31 15.15
N ASP A 28 11.24 4.17 16.06
CA ASP A 28 11.97 2.91 16.24
C ASP A 28 11.01 1.76 16.61
N VAL A 29 10.07 2.00 17.52
CA VAL A 29 9.03 1.01 17.89
C VAL A 29 8.15 0.65 16.70
N LEU A 30 7.75 1.63 15.88
CA LEU A 30 6.96 1.38 14.68
C LEU A 30 7.74 0.49 13.71
N GLU A 31 8.95 0.87 13.31
CA GLU A 31 9.78 0.12 12.37
C GLU A 31 10.07 -1.30 12.87
N LEU A 32 10.41 -1.46 14.16
CA LEU A 32 10.60 -2.78 14.77
C LEU A 32 9.31 -3.61 14.74
N SER A 33 8.17 -3.02 15.08
CA SER A 33 6.88 -3.73 15.04
C SER A 33 6.48 -4.14 13.61
N LEU A 34 6.78 -3.31 12.62
CA LEU A 34 6.55 -3.63 11.20
C LEU A 34 7.46 -4.75 10.71
N SER A 35 8.73 -4.76 11.15
CA SER A 35 9.69 -5.81 10.80
C SER A 35 9.32 -7.17 11.41
N ARG A 36 8.68 -7.17 12.59
CA ARG A 36 8.21 -8.38 13.30
C ARG A 36 6.80 -8.80 12.93
N ASN A 37 6.14 -8.09 12.01
CA ASN A 37 4.74 -8.28 11.67
C ASN A 37 3.76 -8.17 12.88
N GLU A 38 4.14 -7.42 13.93
CA GLU A 38 3.29 -7.13 15.09
C GLU A 38 2.33 -5.96 14.76
N LEU A 39 1.39 -6.18 13.84
CA LEU A 39 0.52 -5.11 13.30
C LEU A 39 -0.31 -4.38 14.36
N THR A 40 -0.76 -5.08 15.40
CA THR A 40 -1.53 -4.46 16.50
C THR A 40 -0.71 -3.41 17.26
N ARG A 41 0.58 -3.67 17.47
CA ARG A 41 1.51 -2.73 18.11
C ARG A 41 1.88 -1.62 17.14
N ALA A 42 2.14 -1.95 15.88
CA ALA A 42 2.43 -0.98 14.82
C ALA A 42 1.29 0.04 14.69
N ARG A 43 0.03 -0.42 14.74
CA ARG A 43 -1.18 0.42 14.69
C ARG A 43 -1.28 1.42 15.83
N LYS A 44 -0.97 0.98 17.04
CA LYS A 44 -0.92 1.87 18.20
C LYS A 44 0.18 2.90 18.07
N ALA A 45 1.38 2.48 17.66
CA ALA A 45 2.52 3.39 17.48
C ALA A 45 2.23 4.43 16.38
N TRP A 46 1.70 3.97 15.24
CA TRP A 46 1.30 4.81 14.11
C TRP A 46 0.20 5.81 14.50
N ALA A 47 -0.83 5.39 15.22
CA ALA A 47 -1.92 6.28 15.65
C ALA A 47 -1.42 7.41 16.56
N ILE A 48 -0.39 7.17 17.37
CA ILE A 48 0.23 8.22 18.19
C ILE A 48 1.09 9.15 17.33
N LEU A 49 1.88 8.61 16.39
CA LEU A 49 2.71 9.41 15.47
C LEU A 49 1.84 10.32 14.59
N ALA A 50 0.76 9.81 14.00
CA ALA A 50 -0.12 10.58 13.12
C ALA A 50 -0.78 11.78 13.80
N ARG A 51 -0.89 11.77 15.14
CA ARG A 51 -1.43 12.88 15.95
C ARG A 51 -0.38 13.90 16.38
N CYS A 52 0.90 13.63 16.14
CA CYS A 52 1.98 14.53 16.50
C CYS A 52 2.11 15.63 15.43
N LYS A 53 2.04 16.90 15.84
CA LYS A 53 2.16 18.06 14.95
C LYS A 53 3.48 18.14 14.16
N GLU A 54 4.54 17.51 14.66
CA GLU A 54 5.84 17.46 13.99
C GLU A 54 5.85 16.52 12.78
N ILE A 55 4.85 15.64 12.67
CA ILE A 55 4.82 14.55 11.71
C ILE A 55 3.80 14.85 10.62
N HIS A 56 4.28 14.96 9.39
CA HIS A 56 3.43 15.08 8.22
C HIS A 56 2.96 13.67 7.82
N TRP A 57 1.90 13.19 8.47
CA TRP A 57 1.43 11.81 8.32
C TRP A 57 1.14 11.42 6.86
N THR A 58 0.71 12.37 6.01
CA THR A 58 0.44 12.16 4.57
C THR A 58 1.68 11.68 3.82
N THR A 59 2.88 12.11 4.22
CA THR A 59 4.13 11.67 3.59
C THR A 59 4.41 10.18 3.80
N MET A 60 3.82 9.59 4.83
CA MET A 60 3.98 8.20 5.27
C MET A 60 2.73 7.34 4.97
N TRP A 61 2.00 7.68 3.90
CA TRP A 61 0.80 6.94 3.49
C TRP A 61 1.06 5.44 3.27
N THR A 62 2.23 5.04 2.78
CA THR A 62 2.61 3.62 2.61
C THR A 62 2.62 2.87 3.94
N THR A 63 3.11 3.53 4.99
CA THR A 63 3.12 3.00 6.35
C THR A 63 1.70 2.93 6.90
N ALA A 64 0.88 3.93 6.63
CA ALA A 64 -0.54 3.92 7.02
C ALA A 64 -1.28 2.74 6.39
N VAL A 65 -1.07 2.49 5.09
CA VAL A 65 -1.69 1.37 4.36
C VAL A 65 -1.26 0.03 4.93
N ARG A 66 0.04 -0.15 5.22
CA ARG A 66 0.58 -1.40 5.80
C ARG A 66 0.03 -1.72 7.18
N VAL A 67 -0.33 -0.68 7.93
CA VAL A 67 -0.83 -0.80 9.31
C VAL A 67 -2.36 -0.88 9.36
N LEU A 68 -3.02 -0.40 8.31
CA LEU A 68 -4.46 -0.49 8.14
C LEU A 68 -4.81 -1.94 7.89
N GLY A 69 -5.66 -2.56 8.72
CA GLY A 69 -6.09 -3.93 8.50
C GLY A 69 -5.07 -5.03 8.87
N ASP A 70 -5.37 -6.28 8.52
CA ASP A 70 -4.72 -7.48 9.09
C ASP A 70 -3.94 -8.34 8.07
N GLU A 71 -3.59 -7.77 6.90
CA GLU A 71 -2.80 -8.43 5.82
C GLU A 71 -3.39 -9.78 5.35
N THR A 72 -4.70 -9.97 5.54
CA THR A 72 -5.43 -11.17 5.12
C THR A 72 -5.72 -11.19 3.62
N PHE A 73 -5.49 -10.06 2.92
CA PHE A 73 -5.81 -9.82 1.50
C PHE A 73 -7.26 -10.18 1.12
N ASP A 74 -8.15 -10.26 2.11
CA ASP A 74 -9.56 -10.47 1.86
C ASP A 74 -10.20 -9.23 1.22
N GLU A 75 -11.40 -9.40 0.64
CA GLU A 75 -12.12 -8.31 -0.02
C GLU A 75 -12.40 -7.13 0.94
N HIS A 76 -12.59 -7.40 2.22
CA HIS A 76 -12.94 -6.38 3.22
C HIS A 76 -11.73 -5.54 3.63
N ASP A 77 -10.57 -6.18 3.83
CA ASP A 77 -9.26 -5.56 4.09
C ASP A 77 -8.85 -4.71 2.89
N SER A 78 -8.96 -5.28 1.69
CA SER A 78 -8.62 -4.61 0.45
C SER A 78 -9.53 -3.41 0.20
N SER A 79 -10.85 -3.53 0.43
CA SER A 79 -11.79 -2.42 0.29
C SER A 79 -11.46 -1.22 1.19
N LYS A 80 -11.12 -1.46 2.47
CA LYS A 80 -10.72 -0.39 3.39
C LYS A 80 -9.44 0.30 2.95
N LYS A 81 -8.45 -0.47 2.51
CA LYS A 81 -7.16 0.06 2.04
C LYS A 81 -7.32 0.84 0.74
N ILE A 82 -8.14 0.34 -0.19
CA ILE A 82 -8.45 1.03 -1.46
C ILE A 82 -9.14 2.36 -1.18
N ALA A 83 -10.18 2.38 -0.34
CA ALA A 83 -10.86 3.63 0.02
C ALA A 83 -9.89 4.67 0.64
N PHE A 84 -8.97 4.22 1.50
CA PHE A 84 -7.91 5.09 2.02
C PHE A 84 -6.97 5.60 0.92
N LEU A 85 -6.57 4.75 -0.03
CA LEU A 85 -5.70 5.11 -1.14
C LEU A 85 -6.37 6.14 -2.08
N HIS A 86 -7.66 6.02 -2.36
CA HIS A 86 -8.41 7.02 -3.13
C HIS A 86 -8.39 8.39 -2.46
N GLU A 87 -8.59 8.45 -1.13
CA GLU A 87 -8.43 9.70 -0.37
C GLU A 87 -6.99 10.25 -0.50
N MET A 88 -5.98 9.38 -0.50
CA MET A 88 -4.58 9.80 -0.68
C MET A 88 -4.29 10.33 -2.09
N MET A 89 -4.97 9.85 -3.14
CA MET A 89 -4.84 10.43 -4.49
C MET A 89 -5.30 11.88 -4.55
N LEU A 90 -6.26 12.29 -3.70
CA LEU A 90 -6.70 13.67 -3.58
C LEU A 90 -5.67 14.53 -2.84
N GLN A 91 -5.11 14.00 -1.75
CA GLN A 91 -4.15 14.72 -0.89
C GLN A 91 -2.73 14.82 -1.48
N LEU A 92 -2.34 13.88 -2.35
CA LEU A 92 -0.98 13.75 -2.89
C LEU A 92 -0.99 13.64 -4.42
N PRO A 93 -1.22 14.73 -5.16
CA PRO A 93 -1.28 14.70 -6.61
C PRO A 93 -0.01 14.16 -7.26
N ASP A 94 1.15 14.46 -6.69
CA ASP A 94 2.46 14.05 -7.21
C ASP A 94 2.71 12.54 -7.13
N LYS A 95 1.97 11.84 -6.26
CA LYS A 95 2.14 10.39 -6.03
C LYS A 95 1.01 9.55 -6.63
N ARG A 96 0.11 10.15 -7.40
CA ARG A 96 -1.08 9.49 -7.95
C ARG A 96 -0.77 8.22 -8.73
N GLU A 97 0.27 8.21 -9.57
CA GLU A 97 0.70 7.02 -10.30
C GLU A 97 1.09 5.86 -9.37
N THR A 98 1.89 6.16 -8.33
CA THR A 98 2.30 5.14 -7.36
C THR A 98 1.14 4.61 -6.53
N ILE A 99 0.19 5.49 -6.20
CA ILE A 99 -1.02 5.13 -5.46
C ILE A 99 -1.93 4.27 -6.34
N LEU A 100 -2.10 4.62 -7.62
CA LEU A 100 -2.90 3.85 -8.57
C LEU A 100 -2.34 2.44 -8.77
N LYS A 101 -1.01 2.30 -8.92
CA LYS A 101 -0.34 0.99 -8.99
C LYS A 101 -0.65 0.13 -7.77
N GLU A 102 -0.64 0.72 -6.58
CA GLU A 102 -0.96 0.03 -5.34
C GLU A 102 -2.44 -0.39 -5.28
N ILE A 103 -3.37 0.46 -5.72
CA ILE A 103 -4.80 0.11 -5.79
C ILE A 103 -5.02 -1.09 -6.72
N ILE A 104 -4.43 -1.07 -7.92
CA ILE A 104 -4.54 -2.15 -8.90
C ILE A 104 -3.99 -3.45 -8.31
N LEU A 105 -2.80 -3.41 -7.72
CA LEU A 105 -2.17 -4.59 -7.12
C LEU A 105 -3.07 -5.18 -6.02
N ARG A 106 -3.68 -4.34 -5.20
CA ARG A 106 -4.61 -4.80 -4.14
C ARG A 106 -5.87 -5.45 -4.71
N ASN A 107 -6.47 -4.87 -5.74
CA ASN A 107 -7.59 -5.51 -6.43
C ASN A 107 -7.18 -6.87 -7.02
N ILE A 108 -5.97 -7.00 -7.59
CA ILE A 108 -5.43 -8.26 -8.10
C ILE A 108 -5.26 -9.29 -6.98
N MET A 109 -4.66 -8.89 -5.85
CA MET A 109 -4.44 -9.79 -4.69
C MET A 109 -5.76 -10.25 -4.06
N ALA A 110 -6.80 -9.42 -4.12
CA ALA A 110 -8.16 -9.77 -3.68
C ALA A 110 -8.94 -10.60 -4.72
N GLY A 111 -8.34 -10.99 -5.84
CA GLY A 111 -8.99 -11.72 -6.93
C GLY A 111 -9.96 -10.89 -7.77
N GLN A 112 -10.01 -9.56 -7.56
CA GLN A 112 -10.96 -8.66 -8.20
C GLN A 112 -10.45 -8.12 -9.54
N PHE A 113 -10.06 -9.04 -10.44
CA PHE A 113 -9.42 -8.70 -11.72
C PHE A 113 -10.27 -7.78 -12.60
N ARG A 114 -11.60 -7.96 -12.59
CA ARG A 114 -12.52 -7.11 -13.36
C ARG A 114 -12.51 -5.67 -12.86
N LYS A 115 -12.64 -5.46 -11.54
CA LYS A 115 -12.60 -4.13 -10.93
C LYS A 115 -11.25 -3.45 -11.17
N ALA A 116 -10.15 -4.22 -11.09
CA ALA A 116 -8.81 -3.72 -11.40
C ALA A 116 -8.70 -3.20 -12.84
N LEU A 117 -9.27 -3.94 -13.81
CA LEU A 117 -9.27 -3.54 -15.21
C LEU A 117 -10.16 -2.31 -15.45
N ASP A 118 -11.38 -2.30 -14.93
CA ASP A 118 -12.31 -1.16 -15.09
C ASP A 118 -11.69 0.14 -14.51
N GLU A 119 -10.96 0.03 -13.39
CA GLU A 119 -10.25 1.16 -12.78
C GLU A 119 -9.04 1.62 -13.62
N LEU A 120 -8.28 0.68 -14.19
CA LEU A 120 -7.22 0.99 -15.14
C LEU A 120 -7.75 1.73 -16.38
N GLU A 121 -8.81 1.23 -16.99
CA GLU A 121 -9.43 1.84 -18.17
C GLU A 121 -9.95 3.25 -17.90
N LEU A 122 -10.39 3.53 -16.68
CA LEU A 122 -10.81 4.87 -16.26
C LEU A 122 -9.64 5.87 -16.21
N TYR A 123 -8.49 5.47 -15.65
CA TYR A 123 -7.38 6.39 -15.39
C TYR A 123 -6.39 6.49 -16.56
N LEU A 124 -6.15 5.40 -17.28
CA LEU A 124 -5.11 5.27 -18.30
C LEU A 124 -5.22 6.28 -19.47
N PRO A 125 -6.41 6.74 -19.91
CA PRO A 125 -6.53 7.81 -20.91
C PRO A 125 -6.13 9.21 -20.39
N SER A 126 -6.02 9.39 -19.07
CA SER A 126 -5.77 10.69 -18.45
C SER A 126 -4.27 10.91 -18.21
N PHE A 127 -3.80 12.16 -18.35
CA PHE A 127 -2.47 12.55 -17.86
C PHE A 127 -2.45 12.43 -16.32
N PRO A 128 -1.39 11.88 -15.70
CA PRO A 128 -0.11 11.44 -16.27
C PRO A 128 -0.01 9.95 -16.64
N TYR A 129 -1.08 9.16 -16.50
CA TYR A 129 -1.05 7.70 -16.56
C TYR A 129 -0.85 7.12 -17.97
N GLN A 130 -1.18 7.89 -19.00
CA GLN A 130 -1.08 7.49 -20.41
C GLN A 130 0.33 7.04 -20.83
N ASP A 131 1.37 7.58 -20.19
CA ASP A 131 2.77 7.35 -20.57
C ASP A 131 3.44 6.26 -19.69
N ASP A 132 2.70 5.69 -18.72
CA ASP A 132 3.25 4.71 -17.78
C ASP A 132 3.18 3.28 -18.33
N PRO A 133 4.30 2.69 -18.78
CA PRO A 133 4.29 1.36 -19.39
C PRO A 133 3.85 0.27 -18.40
N VAL A 134 4.04 0.48 -17.10
CA VAL A 134 3.66 -0.51 -16.08
C VAL A 134 2.15 -0.63 -15.99
N LEU A 135 1.42 0.48 -16.09
CA LEU A 135 -0.05 0.46 -16.06
C LEU A 135 -0.62 -0.20 -17.32
N HIS A 136 -0.05 0.07 -18.49
CA HIS A 136 -0.41 -0.61 -19.74
C HIS A 136 -0.14 -2.11 -19.68
N ASN A 137 1.00 -2.52 -19.11
CA ASN A 137 1.31 -3.94 -18.91
C ASN A 137 0.28 -4.62 -18.01
N TYR A 138 -0.13 -3.99 -16.89
CA TYR A 138 -1.20 -4.54 -16.06
C TYR A 138 -2.53 -4.64 -16.80
N ALA A 139 -2.93 -3.62 -17.56
CA ALA A 139 -4.16 -3.67 -18.35
C ALA A 139 -4.14 -4.81 -19.38
N GLY A 140 -3.01 -4.99 -20.09
CA GLY A 140 -2.82 -6.08 -21.04
C GLY A 140 -2.87 -7.47 -20.39
N LEU A 141 -2.16 -7.65 -19.27
CA LEU A 141 -2.16 -8.92 -18.52
C LEU A 141 -3.55 -9.27 -17.96
N LEU A 142 -4.26 -8.29 -17.41
CA LEU A 142 -5.62 -8.47 -16.91
C LEU A 142 -6.60 -8.81 -18.02
N SER A 143 -6.49 -8.13 -19.17
CA SER A 143 -7.32 -8.40 -20.34
C SER A 143 -7.11 -9.82 -20.88
N LEU A 144 -5.85 -10.26 -20.97
CA LEU A 144 -5.50 -11.62 -21.36
C LEU A 144 -6.04 -12.65 -20.37
N TYR A 145 -5.84 -12.43 -19.07
CA TYR A 145 -6.33 -13.34 -18.03
C TYR A 145 -7.85 -13.50 -18.08
N LEU A 146 -8.59 -12.39 -18.14
CA LEU A 146 -10.06 -12.41 -18.22
C LEU A 146 -10.55 -13.10 -19.50
N SER A 147 -9.85 -12.91 -20.63
CA SER A 147 -10.19 -13.60 -21.88
C SER A 147 -9.98 -15.12 -21.77
N GLN A 148 -8.91 -15.58 -21.10
CA GLN A 148 -8.64 -17.00 -20.90
C GLN A 148 -9.68 -17.67 -19.99
N SER A 149 -10.07 -17.00 -18.91
CA SER A 149 -11.13 -17.50 -18.02
C SER A 149 -12.47 -17.62 -18.75
N SER A 150 -12.77 -16.67 -19.65
CA SER A 150 -13.98 -16.73 -20.49
C SER A 150 -13.97 -17.91 -21.49
N ILE A 151 -12.79 -18.26 -22.01
CA ILE A 151 -12.61 -19.37 -22.95
C ILE A 151 -12.66 -20.71 -22.23
N ASN A 152 -12.11 -20.79 -21.02
CA ASN A 152 -11.98 -22.03 -20.27
C ASN A 152 -13.24 -22.42 -19.48
N GLY A 153 -14.22 -21.51 -19.32
CA GLY A 153 -15.48 -21.82 -18.63
C GLY A 153 -15.29 -22.35 -17.19
N VAL A 154 -14.15 -22.07 -16.58
CA VAL A 154 -13.84 -22.50 -15.22
C VAL A 154 -14.46 -21.49 -14.28
N ASP A 155 -15.55 -21.94 -13.66
CA ASP A 155 -16.29 -21.24 -12.61
C ASP A 155 -15.31 -20.76 -11.52
N ASP A 156 -15.44 -19.48 -11.19
CA ASP A 156 -14.63 -18.71 -10.25
C ASP A 156 -14.74 -19.32 -8.85
N GLY A 157 -13.77 -20.18 -8.48
CA GLY A 157 -13.85 -20.87 -7.20
C GLY A 157 -12.60 -21.56 -6.69
N MET A 158 -11.63 -21.91 -7.54
CA MET A 158 -10.39 -22.55 -7.06
C MET A 158 -9.32 -22.51 -8.15
N LEU A 159 -8.25 -21.73 -7.96
CA LEU A 159 -6.90 -22.27 -8.15
C LEU A 159 -5.90 -21.59 -7.18
N PRO A 160 -5.08 -22.39 -6.48
CA PRO A 160 -4.08 -21.92 -5.53
C PRO A 160 -2.86 -21.35 -6.24
N PHE A 161 -2.12 -20.49 -5.54
CA PHE A 161 -0.88 -19.80 -5.92
C PHE A 161 0.31 -20.72 -6.34
N ASP A 162 0.10 -21.98 -6.71
CA ASP A 162 1.15 -22.98 -6.89
C ASP A 162 1.82 -22.98 -8.28
N VAL A 163 1.58 -21.99 -9.14
CA VAL A 163 2.18 -21.97 -10.49
C VAL A 163 3.56 -21.27 -10.52
N PHE A 164 4.04 -20.70 -9.41
CA PHE A 164 5.32 -19.97 -9.36
C PHE A 164 6.41 -20.60 -8.48
N GLN A 165 6.40 -21.92 -8.25
CA GLN A 165 7.58 -22.64 -7.77
C GLN A 165 8.00 -23.72 -8.76
N ALA A 166 8.99 -23.39 -9.58
CA ALA A 166 9.89 -24.32 -10.24
C ALA A 166 11.31 -23.72 -10.25
#